data_AF-A0A1E3ZN24-F1
#
_entry.id   AF-A0A1E3ZN24-F1
#
_cell.length_a   1.000
_cell.length_b   1.000
_cell.length_c   1.000
_cell.angle_alpha   90.00
_cell.angle_beta   90.00
_cell.angle_gamma   90.00
#
_symmetry.space_group_name_H-M   'P 1'
#
loop_
_entity.id
_entity.type
_entity.pdbx_description
1 polymer ?
#
loop_
_entity_poly.entity_id
_entity_poly.type
_entity_poly.pdbx_seq_one_letter_code
_entity_poly.pdbx_strand_id
1 'polypeptide(L)'
;MKYLILIILMSFLAIVVYNMAGWIIISSEISSFEEAKALYTGCYPQFMRSAAKITLLNMVLSALAGIGLIKLQHVYGKAASGMLRLLAWFAFFLAVWQTFSLL
;
A
#
# COMPACT_ATOMS: atom_id res chain seq x y z
N MET A 1 -10.04 4.01 -21.31
CA MET A 1 -10.52 3.68 -19.94
C MET A 1 -9.69 2.62 -19.24
N LYS A 2 -9.41 1.44 -19.83
CA LYS A 2 -8.64 0.34 -19.19
C LYS A 2 -7.25 0.77 -18.69
N TYR A 3 -6.52 1.55 -19.49
CA TYR A 3 -5.22 2.11 -19.10
C TYR A 3 -5.31 3.12 -17.95
N LEU A 4 -6.38 3.93 -17.90
CA LEU A 4 -6.61 4.87 -16.79
C LEU A 4 -6.84 4.12 -15.48
N ILE A 5 -7.66 3.07 -15.50
CA ILE A 5 -7.88 2.22 -14.32
C ILE A 5 -6.55 1.59 -13.88
N LEU A 6 -5.76 1.07 -14.82
CA LEU A 6 -4.44 0.52 -14.50
C LEU A 6 -3.53 1.56 -13.83
N ILE A 7 -3.45 2.78 -14.38
CA ILE A 7 -2.67 3.88 -13.77
C ILE A 7 -3.11 4.13 -12.34
N ILE A 8 -4.42 4.24 -12.08
CA ILE A 8 -4.97 4.47 -10.73
C ILE A 8 -4.57 3.35 -9.77
N LEU A 9 -4.71 2.08 -10.18
CA LEU A 9 -4.36 0.93 -9.34
C LEU A 9 -2.84 0.88 -9.05
N MET A 10 -2.01 1.23 -10.03
CA MET A 10 -0.56 1.33 -9.85
C MET A 10 -0.19 2.50 -8.92
N SER A 11 -0.90 3.62 -8.99
CA SER A 11 -0.73 4.75 -8.06
C SER A 11 -1.08 4.35 -6.63
N PHE A 12 -2.14 3.56 -6.42
CA PHE A 12 -2.48 3.04 -5.09
C PHE A 12 -1.37 2.16 -4.52
N LEU A 13 -0.85 1.23 -5.33
CA LEU A 13 0.30 0.40 -4.95
C LEU A 13 1.54 1.25 -4.62
N ALA A 14 1.86 2.24 -5.44
CA ALA A 14 3.00 3.12 -5.22
C ALA A 14 2.88 3.90 -3.90
N ILE A 15 1.69 4.41 -3.56
CA ILE A 15 1.43 5.08 -2.28
C ILE A 15 1.67 4.13 -1.11
N VAL A 16 1.14 2.91 -1.17
CA VAL A 16 1.31 1.93 -0.08
C VAL A 16 2.78 1.55 0.09
N VAL A 17 3.50 1.30 -1.02
CA VAL A 17 4.93 0.98 -0.98
C VAL A 17 5.73 2.14 -0.41
N TYR A 18 5.43 3.37 -0.81
CA TYR A 18 6.06 4.57 -0.25
C TYR A 18 5.82 4.68 1.26
N ASN A 19 4.58 4.47 1.70
CA ASN A 19 4.22 4.51 3.12
C ASN A 19 4.91 3.42 3.93
N MET A 20 5.07 2.22 3.37
CA MET A 20 5.80 1.12 3.99
C MET A 20 7.30 1.42 4.06
N ALA A 21 7.90 1.93 2.99
CA ALA A 21 9.30 2.31 2.98
C ALA A 21 9.60 3.41 4.01
N GLY A 22 8.74 4.43 4.10
CA GLY A 22 8.86 5.49 5.11
C GLY A 22 8.79 4.95 6.55
N TRP A 23 7.90 4.00 6.82
CA TRP A 23 7.85 3.35 8.12
C TRP A 23 9.13 2.57 8.44
N ILE A 24 9.61 1.76 7.49
CA ILE A 24 10.83 0.96 7.66
C ILE A 24 12.03 1.87 7.96
N ILE A 25 12.23 2.94 7.18
CA ILE A 25 13.34 3.88 7.36
C ILE A 25 13.29 4.52 8.74
N ILE A 26 12.13 5.05 9.15
CA ILE A 26 11.96 5.68 10.47
C ILE A 26 12.23 4.66 11.59
N SER A 27 11.69 3.45 11.48
CA SER A 27 11.88 2.39 12.48
C SER A 27 13.32 1.86 12.54
N SER A 28 14.12 2.04 11.48
CA SER A 28 15.54 1.66 11.48
C SER A 28 16.45 2.67 12.17
N GLU A 29 16.00 3.93 12.28
CA GLU A 29 16.78 5.02 12.88
C GLU A 29 16.36 5.31 14.33
N ILE A 30 15.11 5.01 14.68
CA ILE A 30 14.52 5.31 16.00
C ILE A 30 14.21 4.02 16.75
N SER A 31 14.87 3.81 17.89
CA SER A 31 14.71 2.61 18.72
C SER A 31 13.43 2.62 19.56
N SER A 32 12.90 3.79 19.89
CA SER A 32 11.64 3.95 20.61
C SER A 32 10.45 3.83 19.66
N PHE A 33 9.60 2.82 19.87
CA PHE A 33 8.41 2.59 19.05
C PHE A 33 7.46 3.79 19.05
N GLU A 34 7.23 4.40 20.21
CA GLU A 34 6.32 5.56 20.32
C GLU A 34 6.88 6.80 19.62
N GLU A 35 8.20 7.02 19.67
CA GLU A 35 8.85 8.11 18.94
C GLU A 35 8.81 7.88 17.42
N ALA A 36 9.10 6.65 16.98
CA ALA A 36 9.02 6.26 15.57
C ALA A 36 7.59 6.44 15.03
N LYS A 37 6.59 6.01 15.80
CA LYS A 37 5.16 6.16 15.48
C LYS A 37 4.73 7.62 15.44
N ALA A 38 5.18 8.45 16.39
CA ALA A 38 4.89 9.88 16.41
C ALA A 38 5.51 10.59 15.19
N LEU A 39 6.77 10.28 14.85
CA LEU A 39 7.43 10.85 13.69
C LEU A 39 6.74 10.44 12.39
N TYR A 40 6.47 9.14 12.23
CA TYR A 40 5.80 8.60 11.04
C TYR A 40 4.41 9.21 10.83
N THR A 41 3.59 9.24 11.89
CA THR A 41 2.26 9.85 11.80
C THR A 41 2.34 11.36 11.61
N GLY A 42 3.40 12.02 12.09
CA GLY A 42 3.68 13.44 11.91
C GLY A 42 3.88 13.88 10.46
N CYS A 43 4.31 12.97 9.58
CA CYS A 43 4.44 13.20 8.14
C CYS A 43 3.10 13.41 7.42
N TYR A 44 1.98 13.09 8.07
CA TYR A 44 0.64 13.20 7.50
C TYR A 44 -0.09 14.48 7.94
N PRO A 45 -1.08 14.95 7.15
CA PRO A 45 -1.97 16.04 7.54
C PRO A 45 -2.67 15.76 8.87
N GLN A 46 -3.00 16.80 9.63
CA GLN A 46 -3.54 16.69 10.99
C GLN A 46 -4.72 15.72 11.13
N PHE A 47 -5.65 15.69 10.16
CA PHE A 47 -6.81 14.78 10.18
C PHE A 47 -6.46 13.29 9.98
N MET A 48 -5.27 13.00 9.45
CA MET A 48 -4.71 11.67 9.19
C MET A 48 -3.60 11.25 10.17
N ARG A 49 -3.23 12.07 11.16
CA ARG A 49 -2.18 11.76 12.17
C ARG A 49 -2.63 10.71 13.19
N SER A 50 -3.06 9.55 12.70
CA SER A 50 -3.44 8.40 13.49
C SER A 50 -2.93 7.16 12.77
N ALA A 51 -2.09 6.39 13.46
CA ALA A 51 -1.56 5.14 12.94
C ALA A 51 -2.68 4.23 12.41
N ALA A 52 -3.77 4.07 13.17
CA ALA A 52 -4.93 3.28 12.77
C ALA A 52 -5.58 3.77 11.46
N LYS A 53 -5.70 5.09 11.26
CA LYS A 53 -6.27 5.65 10.01
C LYS A 53 -5.35 5.40 8.82
N ILE A 54 -4.04 5.59 9.00
CA ILE A 54 -3.05 5.37 7.93
C ILE A 54 -3.00 3.90 7.56
N THR A 55 -2.97 2.99 8.55
CA THR A 55 -3.05 1.54 8.34
C THR A 55 -4.30 1.16 7.57
N LEU A 56 -5.48 1.61 8.02
CA LEU A 56 -6.74 1.31 7.36
C LEU A 56 -6.76 1.81 5.91
N LEU A 57 -6.25 3.02 5.66
CA LEU A 57 -6.13 3.56 4.31
C LEU A 57 -5.21 2.69 3.44
N ASN A 58 -4.02 2.32 3.94
CA ASN A 58 -3.08 1.46 3.21
C ASN A 58 -3.69 0.09 2.90
N MET A 59 -4.43 -0.51 3.84
CA MET A 59 -5.13 -1.78 3.64
C MET A 59 -6.18 -1.66 2.53
N VAL A 60 -7.01 -0.61 2.58
CA VAL A 60 -8.06 -0.37 1.57
C VAL A 60 -7.46 -0.15 0.19
N LEU A 61 -6.43 0.71 0.08
CA LEU A 61 -5.76 0.97 -1.20
C LEU A 61 -5.12 -0.30 -1.77
N SER A 62 -4.47 -1.11 -0.93
CA SER A 62 -3.87 -2.38 -1.32
C SER A 62 -4.91 -3.39 -1.80
N ALA A 63 -6.02 -3.54 -1.06
CA ALA A 63 -7.10 -4.46 -1.43
C ALA A 63 -7.78 -4.04 -2.74
N LEU A 64 -8.06 -2.74 -2.92
CA LEU A 64 -8.62 -2.21 -4.16
C LEU A 64 -7.68 -2.42 -5.34
N ALA A 65 -6.38 -2.17 -5.15
CA ALA A 65 -5.35 -2.45 -6.16
C ALA A 65 -5.35 -3.93 -6.54
N GLY A 66 -5.30 -4.84 -5.57
CA GLY A 66 -5.31 -6.29 -5.80
C GLY A 66 -6.54 -6.77 -6.56
N ILE A 67 -7.73 -6.39 -6.11
CA ILE A 67 -9.00 -6.76 -6.78
C ILE A 67 -9.06 -6.21 -8.20
N GLY A 68 -8.67 -4.94 -8.39
CA GLY A 68 -8.67 -4.30 -9.70
C GLY A 68 -7.69 -4.96 -10.68
N LEU A 69 -6.50 -5.31 -10.22
CA LEU A 69 -5.47 -5.98 -11.03
C LEU A 69 -5.87 -7.40 -11.43
N ILE A 70 -6.48 -8.18 -10.52
CA ILE A 70 -7.07 -9.50 -10.86
C ILE A 70 -8.13 -9.36 -11.94
N LYS A 71 -9.03 -8.37 -11.83
CA LYS A 71 -10.09 -8.16 -12.83
C LYS A 71 -9.50 -7.75 -14.18
N LEU A 72 -8.49 -6.87 -14.17
CA LEU A 72 -7.83 -6.39 -15.39
C LEU A 72 -6.98 -7.47 -16.07
N GLN A 73 -6.47 -8.48 -15.36
CA GLN A 73 -5.57 -9.50 -15.93
C GLN A 73 -6.18 -10.21 -17.15
N HIS A 74 -7.50 -10.37 -17.21
CA HIS A 74 -8.21 -11.05 -18.31
C HIS A 74 -8.32 -10.20 -19.57
N VAL A 75 -8.03 -8.91 -19.47
CA VAL A 75 -8.17 -7.93 -20.53
C VAL A 75 -6.87 -7.74 -21.32
N TYR A 76 -5.74 -8.11 -20.74
CA TYR A 76 -4.42 -7.98 -21.33
C TYR A 76 -3.89 -9.33 -21.84
N GLY A 77 -2.91 -9.29 -22.76
CA GLY A 77 -2.28 -10.50 -23.30
C GLY A 77 -1.58 -11.36 -22.23
N LYS A 78 -1.28 -12.62 -22.56
CA LYS A 78 -0.80 -13.64 -21.59
C LYS A 78 0.38 -13.19 -20.72
N ALA A 79 1.39 -12.53 -21.30
CA ALA A 79 2.55 -12.05 -20.54
C ALA A 79 2.19 -10.94 -19.54
N ALA A 80 1.40 -9.95 -19.98
CA ALA A 80 0.91 -8.88 -19.11
C ALA A 80 -0.06 -9.40 -18.05
N SER A 81 -0.88 -10.41 -18.38
CA SER A 81 -1.78 -11.09 -17.44
C SER A 81 -1.03 -11.72 -16.26
N GLY A 82 0.10 -12.39 -16.54
CA GLY A 82 0.97 -12.96 -15.52
C GLY A 82 1.54 -11.90 -14.57
N MET A 83 2.06 -10.79 -15.12
CA MET A 83 2.58 -9.68 -14.32
C MET A 83 1.49 -9.04 -13.45
N LEU A 84 0.31 -8.79 -14.00
CA LEU A 84 -0.82 -8.20 -13.24
C LEU A 84 -1.27 -9.12 -12.11
N ARG A 85 -1.21 -10.44 -12.30
CA ARG A 85 -1.49 -11.41 -11.24
C ARG A 85 -0.46 -11.35 -10.11
N LEU A 86 0.82 -11.26 -10.45
CA LEU A 86 1.90 -11.12 -9.45
C LEU A 86 1.74 -9.82 -8.65
N LEU A 87 1.48 -8.71 -9.33
CA LEU A 87 1.24 -7.42 -8.68
C LEU A 87 -0.01 -7.45 -7.78
N ALA A 88 -1.06 -8.18 -8.19
CA ALA A 88 -2.24 -8.34 -7.35
C ALA A 88 -1.95 -9.11 -6.07
N TRP A 89 -1.21 -10.22 -6.16
CA TRP A 89 -0.78 -10.98 -4.98
C TRP A 89 0.12 -10.17 -4.06
N PHE A 90 1.04 -9.40 -4.64
CA PHE A 90 1.85 -8.46 -3.88
C PHE A 90 0.98 -7.42 -3.15
N ALA A 91 -0.04 -6.86 -3.82
CA ALA A 91 -0.99 -5.95 -3.18
C ALA A 91 -1.74 -6.59 -2.00
N PHE A 92 -2.23 -7.82 -2.15
CA PHE A 92 -2.87 -8.53 -1.03
C PHE A 92 -1.91 -8.85 0.11
N PHE A 93 -0.67 -9.23 -0.20
CA PHE A 93 0.37 -9.41 0.80
C PHE A 93 0.61 -8.12 1.58
N LEU A 94 0.72 -6.97 0.90
CA LEU A 94 0.84 -5.67 1.55
C LEU A 94 -0.38 -5.36 2.44
N ALA A 95 -1.61 -5.64 1.98
CA ALA A 95 -2.81 -5.43 2.78
C ALA A 95 -2.78 -6.20 4.11
N VAL A 96 -2.31 -7.46 4.08
CA VAL A 96 -2.15 -8.28 5.28
C VAL A 96 -0.96 -7.79 6.11
N TRP A 97 0.18 -7.46 5.51
CA TRP A 97 1.35 -6.98 6.23
C TRP A 97 1.05 -5.73 7.07
N GLN A 98 0.22 -4.82 6.55
CA GLN A 98 -0.12 -3.57 7.22
C GLN A 98 -0.76 -3.78 8.60
N THR A 99 -1.43 -4.92 8.85
CA THR A 99 -1.98 -5.23 10.19
C THR A 99 -0.91 -5.42 11.26
N PHE A 100 0.33 -5.73 10.88
CA PHE A 100 1.44 -5.97 11.80
C PHE A 100 2.43 -4.79 11.90
N SER A 101 2.23 -3.73 11.13
CA SER A 101 3.25 -2.68 10.97
C SER A 101 3.08 -1.45 11.87
N LEU A 102 1.88 -1.18 12.37
CA LEU A 102 1.55 0.06 13.11
C LEU A 102 0.63 -0.17 14.32
N LEU A 103 0.13 -1.40 14.48
CA LEU A 103 -0.57 -1.94 15.65
C LEU A 103 0.41 -2.83 16.41
#